data_AF-A0A8T0PVA4-F1
#
_entry.id   AF-A0A8T0PVA4-F1
#
_cell.length_a   1.000
_cell.length_b   1.000
_cell.length_c   1.000
_cell.angle_alpha   90.00
_cell.angle_beta   90.00
_cell.angle_gamma   90.00
#
_symmetry.space_group_name_H-M   'P 1'
#
loop_
_entity.id
_entity.type
_entity.pdbx_description
1 polymer ?
#
loop_
_entity_poly.entity_id
_entity_poly.type
_entity_poly.pdbx_seq_one_letter_code
_entity_poly.pdbx_strand_id
1 'polypeptide(L)'
;MEAATKRARAGRCSAPDRLSALPDELLRHVLSFLPSRQAVQTTVLSKRWVDLWRWVPAINLDIRDFRDTDRSLGDWEKMKDFTNNLLMLHNAPRLEAIRLGLYIISFRSYPGPGPGPVVDRWVRRVIKHHPLVLDIFVCRSFTHIFQIPLIGSAFCRLKTLKLQGVSLDNCFTDRLNSGCPVLEDLVLNYCRNEFDAIQSDTLKNLVVETCSSRIADVLVIRAPCLTSLSLNFPYIRYRNGLSLEAGNSLVMASISVESDGSSQSYQTMILGNLWNVTSLDLKGFGAMAFLDKELDKFPIFDNLRTLSLSWCFLSEHDVHTFKALGRFLQKSPNLEKLSLQDFWVRPVVGPIEFPMLNNLRTLFLDECDLRDNFRILRHLLRRSPNLEKLSVRCCKLPEGSVGGKGKARKTHLWSRNLVRFQCHKLKSTEIIYEKGDKIQELVCLLLDISECAPMDTVTLTKV
;
A
#
# COMPACT_ATOMS: atom_id res chain seq x y z
N MET A 1 76.34 25.96 -1.38
CA MET A 1 76.13 25.33 -2.71
C MET A 1 75.52 23.96 -2.43
N GLU A 2 74.20 23.84 -2.46
CA GLU A 2 73.53 22.53 -2.43
C GLU A 2 72.20 22.67 -3.18
N ALA A 3 72.09 21.91 -4.26
CA ALA A 3 71.11 22.10 -5.32
C ALA A 3 69.76 21.48 -4.95
N ALA A 4 68.70 22.28 -5.06
CA ALA A 4 67.33 21.82 -4.94
C ALA A 4 66.90 21.04 -6.19
N THR A 5 66.72 19.74 -6.05
CA THR A 5 66.22 18.87 -7.13
C THR A 5 64.69 19.01 -7.24
N LYS A 6 64.23 19.75 -8.26
CA LYS A 6 62.83 19.76 -8.71
C LYS A 6 62.40 18.35 -9.12
N ARG A 7 61.51 17.71 -8.34
CA ARG A 7 60.77 16.52 -8.80
C ARG A 7 59.65 16.95 -9.75
N ALA A 8 59.83 16.66 -11.03
CA ALA A 8 58.80 16.76 -12.05
C ALA A 8 57.61 15.84 -11.69
N ARG A 9 56.39 16.40 -11.68
CA ARG A 9 55.16 15.61 -11.59
C ARG A 9 54.99 14.84 -12.89
N ALA A 10 55.11 13.52 -12.82
CA ALA A 10 54.72 12.62 -13.89
C ALA A 10 53.24 12.84 -14.23
N GLY A 11 52.95 13.21 -15.48
CA GLY A 11 51.61 13.30 -16.02
C GLY A 11 50.97 11.91 -16.05
N ARG A 12 50.12 11.61 -15.07
CA ARG A 12 49.11 10.58 -15.25
C ARG A 12 48.13 11.10 -16.30
N CYS A 13 48.01 10.39 -17.43
CA CYS A 13 46.83 10.50 -18.27
C CYS A 13 45.62 10.11 -17.42
N SER A 14 45.00 11.09 -16.76
CA SER A 14 43.70 10.88 -16.12
C SER A 14 42.71 10.63 -17.23
N ALA A 15 41.95 9.54 -17.14
CA ALA A 15 40.74 9.39 -17.94
C ALA A 15 39.97 10.73 -17.88
N PRO A 16 39.46 11.25 -19.02
CA PRO A 16 38.83 12.56 -19.05
C PRO A 16 37.75 12.61 -17.97
N ASP A 17 37.78 13.66 -17.15
CA ASP A 17 36.79 13.85 -16.08
C ASP A 17 35.42 14.09 -16.71
N ARG A 18 34.67 13.00 -16.86
CA ARG A 18 33.36 13.01 -17.51
C ARG A 18 32.32 13.81 -16.73
N LEU A 19 32.51 14.00 -15.42
CA LEU A 19 31.64 14.83 -14.59
C LEU A 19 31.89 16.32 -14.87
N SER A 20 33.14 16.72 -15.10
CA SER A 20 33.47 18.08 -15.50
C SER A 20 32.91 18.46 -16.88
N ALA A 21 32.66 17.48 -17.76
CA ALA A 21 32.10 17.70 -19.09
C ALA A 21 30.57 17.91 -19.11
N LEU A 22 29.86 17.55 -18.03
CA LEU A 22 28.41 17.74 -17.94
C LEU A 22 28.05 19.21 -17.79
N PRO A 23 26.96 19.72 -18.39
CA PRO A 23 26.40 21.03 -18.10
C PRO A 23 25.90 21.15 -16.65
N ASP A 24 25.86 22.36 -16.12
CA ASP A 24 25.40 22.64 -14.75
C ASP A 24 23.98 22.12 -14.48
N GLU A 25 23.10 22.15 -15.49
CA GLU A 25 21.73 21.66 -15.39
C GLU A 25 21.69 20.16 -15.07
N LEU A 26 22.52 19.36 -15.74
CA LEU A 26 22.63 17.93 -15.47
C LEU A 26 23.27 17.68 -14.11
N LEU A 27 24.27 18.48 -13.72
CA LEU A 27 24.85 18.37 -12.39
C LEU A 27 23.82 18.68 -11.29
N ARG A 28 23.01 19.72 -11.45
CA ARG A 28 21.92 20.06 -10.51
C ARG A 28 20.85 18.97 -10.46
N HIS A 29 20.54 18.35 -11.60
CA HIS A 29 19.63 17.21 -11.66
C HIS A 29 20.21 15.99 -10.94
N VAL A 30 21.50 15.67 -11.12
CA VAL A 30 22.17 14.60 -10.36
C VAL A 30 22.16 14.90 -8.86
N LEU A 31 22.45 16.14 -8.45
CA LEU A 31 22.42 16.57 -7.06
C LEU A 31 21.01 16.52 -6.45
N SER A 32 19.94 16.58 -7.24
CA SER A 32 18.54 16.54 -6.75
C SER A 32 18.14 15.16 -6.18
N PHE A 33 18.89 14.11 -6.54
CA PHE A 33 18.72 12.77 -5.97
C PHE A 33 19.44 12.57 -4.65
N LEU A 34 20.35 13.48 -4.27
CA LEU A 34 21.12 13.38 -3.04
C LEU A 34 20.39 14.02 -1.85
N PRO A 35 20.64 13.56 -0.61
CA PRO A 35 20.35 14.36 0.57
C PRO A 35 21.01 15.74 0.47
N SER A 36 20.31 16.80 0.88
CA SER A 36 20.78 18.18 0.77
C SER A 36 22.14 18.38 1.43
N ARG A 37 22.41 17.68 2.54
CA ARG A 37 23.71 17.71 3.22
C ARG A 37 24.84 17.20 2.33
N GLN A 38 24.62 16.09 1.63
CA GLN A 38 25.59 15.53 0.69
C GLN A 38 25.74 16.43 -0.55
N ALA A 39 24.65 17.01 -1.05
CA ALA A 39 24.70 17.97 -2.15
C ALA A 39 25.59 19.18 -1.80
N VAL A 40 25.47 19.74 -0.59
CA VAL A 40 26.37 20.81 -0.11
C VAL A 40 27.81 20.31 0.07
N GLN A 41 28.04 19.07 0.49
CA GLN A 41 29.40 18.53 0.61
C GLN A 41 30.13 18.44 -0.74
N THR A 42 29.41 18.38 -1.87
CA THR A 42 30.05 18.40 -3.20
C THR A 42 30.78 19.70 -3.52
N THR A 43 30.57 20.77 -2.73
CA THR A 43 31.31 22.04 -2.86
C THR A 43 32.83 21.87 -2.76
N VAL A 44 33.33 20.81 -2.12
CA VAL A 44 34.78 20.53 -2.01
C VAL A 44 35.40 19.96 -3.28
N LEU A 45 34.59 19.51 -4.26
CA LEU A 45 35.09 18.86 -5.48
C LEU A 45 35.84 19.82 -6.39
N SER A 46 35.29 21.02 -6.61
CA SER A 46 35.98 22.11 -7.30
C SER A 46 35.22 23.43 -7.14
N LYS A 47 35.83 24.55 -7.57
CA LYS A 47 35.19 25.88 -7.57
C LYS A 47 33.83 25.91 -8.27
N ARG A 48 33.64 25.06 -9.29
CA ARG A 48 32.38 24.98 -10.05
C ARG A 48 31.22 24.44 -9.20
N TRP A 49 31.49 23.56 -8.24
CA TRP A 49 30.46 22.90 -7.44
C TRP A 49 30.00 23.72 -6.23
N VAL A 50 30.71 24.80 -5.90
CA VAL A 50 30.48 25.63 -4.71
C VAL A 50 29.05 26.14 -4.61
N ASP A 51 28.45 26.53 -5.73
CA ASP A 51 27.11 27.14 -5.76
C ASP A 51 26.03 26.26 -6.41
N LEU A 52 26.38 25.09 -6.95
CA LEU A 52 25.41 24.24 -7.66
C LEU A 52 24.22 23.85 -6.78
N TRP A 53 24.48 23.50 -5.52
CA TRP A 53 23.46 23.09 -4.55
C TRP A 53 22.39 24.17 -4.31
N ARG A 54 22.71 25.46 -4.47
CA ARG A 54 21.77 26.58 -4.26
C ARG A 54 20.64 26.59 -5.27
N TRP A 55 20.86 25.96 -6.43
CA TRP A 55 19.94 25.94 -7.56
C TRP A 55 19.33 24.55 -7.79
N VAL A 56 19.57 23.61 -6.88
CA VAL A 56 19.03 22.26 -6.99
C VAL A 56 17.51 22.32 -6.77
N PRO A 57 16.70 21.75 -7.68
CA PRO A 57 15.24 21.86 -7.61
C PRO A 57 14.61 20.96 -6.53
N ALA A 58 15.41 20.18 -5.78
CA ALA A 58 14.94 19.34 -4.70
C ALA A 58 15.66 19.66 -3.39
N ILE A 59 14.91 19.62 -2.29
CA ILE A 59 15.44 19.71 -0.93
C ILE A 59 15.06 18.41 -0.23
N ASN A 60 16.07 17.63 0.15
CA ASN A 60 15.90 16.37 0.87
C ASN A 60 16.66 16.43 2.21
N LEU A 61 15.91 16.48 3.30
CA LEU A 61 16.45 16.66 4.64
C LEU A 61 15.96 15.54 5.54
N ASP A 62 16.86 14.69 6.02
CA ASP A 62 16.55 13.66 7.01
C ASP A 62 17.43 13.84 8.25
N ILE A 63 16.85 13.86 9.44
CA ILE A 63 17.60 13.98 10.70
C ILE A 63 18.63 12.84 10.86
N ARG A 64 18.39 11.68 10.25
CA ARG A 64 19.33 10.55 10.24
C ARG A 64 20.67 10.91 9.60
N ASP A 65 20.68 11.88 8.68
CA ASP A 65 21.90 12.37 8.02
C ASP A 65 22.77 13.22 8.95
N PHE A 66 22.26 13.60 10.13
CA PHE A 66 22.94 14.44 11.11
C PHE A 66 23.38 13.67 12.37
N ARG A 67 23.04 12.37 12.45
CA ARG A 67 23.47 11.49 13.52
C ARG A 67 24.98 11.34 13.51
N ASP A 68 25.60 11.59 14.66
CA ASP A 68 26.97 11.16 14.91
C ASP A 68 27.00 9.71 15.39
N THR A 69 28.17 9.07 15.29
CA THR A 69 28.41 7.75 15.93
C THR A 69 28.27 7.81 17.45
N ASP A 70 28.41 9.02 18.03
CA ASP A 70 28.17 9.30 19.43
C ASP A 70 26.73 9.83 19.60
N ARG A 71 25.90 9.14 20.39
CA ARG A 71 24.44 9.36 20.51
C ARG A 71 24.12 10.66 21.26
N SER A 72 24.44 11.81 20.65
CA SER A 72 24.23 13.12 21.27
C SER A 72 22.83 13.68 21.02
N LEU A 73 22.32 14.46 21.98
CA LEU A 73 21.11 15.28 21.87
C LEU A 73 21.24 16.43 20.83
N GLY A 74 22.39 16.58 20.18
CA GLY A 74 22.72 17.71 19.29
C GLY A 74 22.31 17.54 17.83
N ASP A 75 21.82 16.37 17.41
CA ASP A 75 21.45 16.11 16.00
C ASP A 75 20.39 17.08 15.49
N TRP A 76 19.40 17.42 16.34
CA TRP A 76 18.39 18.41 16.01
C TRP A 76 19.00 19.79 15.78
N GLU A 77 19.92 20.22 16.63
CA GLU A 77 20.55 21.55 16.51
C GLU A 77 21.41 21.64 15.24
N LYS A 78 22.19 20.59 14.94
CA LYS A 78 22.95 20.46 13.69
C LYS A 78 22.02 20.54 12.47
N MET A 79 20.93 19.76 12.46
CA MET A 79 19.94 19.80 11.38
C MET A 79 19.29 21.18 11.29
N LYS A 80 18.97 21.79 12.43
CA LYS A 80 18.29 23.08 12.48
C LYS A 80 19.13 24.18 11.86
N ASP A 81 20.39 24.27 12.27
CA ASP A 81 21.31 25.29 11.78
C ASP A 81 21.64 25.07 10.30
N PHE A 82 21.87 23.82 9.91
CA PHE A 82 22.06 23.47 8.50
C PHE A 82 20.84 23.87 7.66
N THR A 83 19.64 23.50 8.09
CA THR A 83 18.40 23.77 7.35
C THR A 83 18.10 25.25 7.25
N ASN A 84 18.29 26.01 8.34
CA ASN A 84 18.16 27.46 8.31
C ASN A 84 19.09 28.10 7.27
N ASN A 85 20.37 27.72 7.28
CA ASN A 85 21.35 28.23 6.32
C ASN A 85 21.04 27.80 4.89
N LEU A 86 20.66 26.54 4.69
CA LEU A 86 20.26 26.00 3.39
C LEU A 86 19.09 26.82 2.81
N LEU A 87 18.00 26.97 3.56
CA LEU A 87 16.80 27.69 3.11
C LEU A 87 17.02 29.20 2.95
N MET A 88 18.00 29.78 3.66
CA MET A 88 18.37 31.19 3.49
C MET A 88 19.13 31.43 2.19
N LEU A 89 19.96 30.47 1.78
CA LEU A 89 20.89 30.60 0.66
C LEU A 89 20.41 29.92 -0.64
N HIS A 90 19.31 29.17 -0.56
CA HIS A 90 18.70 28.49 -1.69
C HIS A 90 17.97 29.49 -2.60
N ASN A 91 18.25 29.39 -3.90
CA ASN A 91 17.87 30.36 -4.92
C ASN A 91 17.02 29.75 -6.04
N ALA A 92 16.69 28.45 -5.99
CA ALA A 92 15.91 27.87 -7.09
C ALA A 92 14.52 28.51 -7.12
N PRO A 93 14.07 28.99 -8.29
CA PRO A 93 12.80 29.72 -8.40
C PRO A 93 11.60 28.80 -8.17
N ARG A 94 11.77 27.51 -8.42
CA ARG A 94 10.75 26.48 -8.27
C ARG A 94 11.37 25.22 -7.68
N LEU A 95 10.66 24.61 -6.74
CA LEU A 95 11.01 23.30 -6.21
C LEU A 95 10.20 22.20 -6.92
N GLU A 96 10.87 21.12 -7.28
CA GLU A 96 10.25 19.87 -7.74
C GLU A 96 9.85 19.01 -6.55
N ALA A 97 10.68 18.95 -5.50
CA ALA A 97 10.39 18.15 -4.32
C ALA A 97 10.98 18.77 -3.05
N ILE A 98 10.20 18.71 -1.97
CA ILE A 98 10.69 18.91 -0.61
C ILE A 98 10.37 17.64 0.16
N ARG A 99 11.40 17.05 0.75
CA ARG A 99 11.29 15.88 1.62
C ARG A 99 11.91 16.23 2.96
N LEU A 100 11.13 16.12 4.03
CA LEU A 100 11.56 16.42 5.39
C LEU A 100 11.29 15.22 6.30
N GLY A 101 12.35 14.50 6.68
CA GLY A 101 12.32 13.37 7.59
C GLY A 101 12.79 13.75 9.00
N LEU A 102 11.84 13.77 9.95
CA LEU A 102 12.06 14.12 11.35
C LEU A 102 11.86 12.88 12.23
N TYR A 103 12.89 12.04 12.33
CA TYR A 103 12.92 10.88 13.22
C TYR A 103 13.33 11.29 14.64
N ILE A 104 12.36 11.50 15.52
CA ILE A 104 12.60 11.94 16.91
C ILE A 104 12.37 10.78 17.87
N ILE A 105 13.31 10.55 18.78
CA ILE A 105 13.26 9.43 19.73
C ILE A 105 12.70 9.85 21.11
N SER A 106 12.82 11.11 21.51
CA SER A 106 12.20 11.64 22.74
C SER A 106 12.54 13.13 22.92
N PHE A 107 11.52 13.99 23.07
CA PHE A 107 11.71 15.38 23.55
C PHE A 107 11.46 15.52 25.06
N ARG A 108 11.34 14.42 25.82
CA ARG A 108 11.08 14.50 27.26
C ARG A 108 12.17 15.26 28.04
N SER A 109 13.31 15.56 27.41
CA SER A 109 14.45 16.23 28.04
C SER A 109 14.97 17.47 27.28
N TYR A 110 14.23 18.04 26.32
CA TYR A 110 14.72 19.23 25.58
C TYR A 110 14.24 20.54 26.24
N PRO A 111 15.15 21.40 26.72
CA PRO A 111 14.79 22.69 27.27
C PRO A 111 14.52 23.69 26.13
N GLY A 112 13.25 23.89 25.77
CA GLY A 112 12.84 24.89 24.79
C GLY A 112 11.48 24.60 24.13
N PRO A 113 10.94 25.54 23.34
CA PRO A 113 9.82 25.22 22.46
C PRO A 113 10.24 24.07 21.55
N GLY A 114 9.39 23.04 21.46
CA GLY A 114 9.66 21.87 20.64
C GLY A 114 9.93 22.25 19.17
N PRO A 115 10.37 21.30 18.33
CA PRO A 115 10.68 21.54 16.91
C PRO A 115 9.51 22.08 16.07
N GLY A 116 8.26 21.98 16.53
CA GLY A 116 7.06 22.32 15.76
C GLY A 116 7.08 23.71 15.11
N PRO A 117 7.18 24.80 15.88
CA PRO A 117 7.24 26.15 15.32
C PRO A 117 8.40 26.39 14.33
N VAL A 118 9.51 25.67 14.49
CA VAL A 118 10.66 25.73 13.59
C VAL A 118 10.34 25.04 12.26
N VAL A 119 9.74 23.85 12.33
CA VAL A 119 9.30 23.11 11.14
C VAL A 119 8.23 23.90 10.38
N ASP A 120 7.26 24.50 11.07
CA ASP A 120 6.24 25.37 10.44
C ASP A 120 6.89 26.57 9.73
N ARG A 121 7.99 27.09 10.27
CA ARG A 121 8.77 28.17 9.61
C ARG A 121 9.48 27.67 8.36
N TRP A 122 10.10 26.48 8.40
CA TRP A 122 10.72 25.87 7.23
C TRP A 122 9.71 25.64 6.13
N VAL A 123 8.58 25.04 6.47
CA VAL A 123 7.46 24.77 5.57
C VAL A 123 6.96 26.08 4.94
N ARG A 124 6.71 27.13 5.73
CA ARG A 124 6.36 28.48 5.19
C ARG A 124 7.36 28.99 4.16
N ARG A 125 8.65 28.76 4.37
CA ARG A 125 9.70 29.28 3.49
C ARG A 125 9.77 28.50 2.19
N VAL A 126 9.73 27.17 2.25
CA VAL A 126 9.81 26.31 1.05
C VAL A 126 8.56 26.39 0.18
N ILE A 127 7.39 26.62 0.77
CA ILE A 127 6.13 26.79 0.04
C ILE A 127 6.18 27.99 -0.92
N LYS A 128 6.94 29.05 -0.58
CA LYS A 128 7.12 30.22 -1.46
C LYS A 128 7.78 29.86 -2.80
N HIS A 129 8.44 28.71 -2.89
CA HIS A 129 9.07 28.21 -4.12
C HIS A 129 8.14 27.26 -4.90
N HIS A 130 6.83 27.23 -4.59
CA HIS A 130 5.79 26.50 -5.35
C HIS A 130 6.17 25.05 -5.68
N PRO A 131 6.35 24.20 -4.64
CA PRO A 131 6.79 22.84 -4.82
C PRO A 131 5.77 21.98 -5.58
N LEU A 132 6.25 21.06 -6.40
CA LEU A 132 5.42 20.03 -7.04
C LEU A 132 5.08 18.89 -6.06
N VAL A 133 6.04 18.49 -5.22
CA VAL A 133 5.89 17.46 -4.19
C VAL A 133 6.28 18.00 -2.82
N LEU A 134 5.41 17.81 -1.84
CA LEU A 134 5.69 18.07 -0.43
C LEU A 134 5.53 16.77 0.36
N ASP A 135 6.62 16.29 0.95
CA ASP A 135 6.69 15.04 1.71
C ASP A 135 7.26 15.34 3.10
N ILE A 136 6.45 15.16 4.13
CA ILE A 136 6.81 15.45 5.51
C ILE A 136 6.56 14.21 6.34
N PHE A 137 7.65 13.67 6.89
CA PHE A 137 7.65 12.52 7.76
C PHE A 137 8.07 12.93 9.16
N VAL A 138 7.26 12.59 10.15
CA VAL A 138 7.55 12.82 11.57
C VAL A 138 7.36 11.52 12.34
N CYS A 139 8.42 11.02 12.98
CA CYS A 139 8.33 9.81 13.80
C CYS A 139 7.73 10.11 15.18
N ARG A 140 6.91 9.16 15.68
CA ARG A 140 6.17 9.13 16.95
C ARG A 140 6.72 10.08 18.04
N SER A 141 5.82 10.90 18.62
CA SER A 141 5.97 11.80 19.78
C SER A 141 5.99 13.31 19.48
N PHE A 142 5.69 13.72 18.24
CA PHE A 142 5.34 15.12 17.98
C PHE A 142 3.94 15.40 18.54
N THR A 143 3.85 16.20 19.60
CA THR A 143 2.59 16.68 20.16
C THR A 143 2.11 17.98 19.50
N HIS A 144 2.92 18.58 18.64
CA HIS A 144 2.60 19.84 17.96
C HIS A 144 1.65 19.61 16.78
N ILE A 145 0.68 20.50 16.64
CA ILE A 145 -0.25 20.53 15.52
C ILE A 145 0.47 21.10 14.31
N PHE A 146 0.61 20.29 13.27
CA PHE A 146 1.26 20.72 12.04
C PHE A 146 0.32 21.65 11.29
N GLN A 147 0.67 22.93 11.25
CA GLN A 147 -0.12 23.93 10.56
C GLN A 147 0.43 24.09 9.15
N ILE A 148 -0.29 23.57 8.14
CA ILE A 148 -0.03 24.00 6.77
C ILE A 148 -0.41 25.48 6.69
N PRO A 149 0.56 26.38 6.43
CA PRO A 149 0.31 27.80 6.46
C PRO A 149 -0.61 28.19 5.29
N LEU A 150 -1.72 28.85 5.61
CA LEU A 150 -2.56 29.59 4.67
C LEU A 150 -1.78 30.76 4.09
N ILE A 151 -1.23 30.59 2.89
CA ILE A 151 -1.03 31.72 2.00
C ILE A 151 -1.73 31.35 0.70
N GLY A 152 -2.82 32.04 0.40
CA GLY A 152 -3.59 31.86 -0.84
C GLY A 152 -2.66 31.84 -2.05
N SER A 153 -2.91 30.91 -2.98
CA SER A 153 -2.11 30.60 -4.18
C SER A 153 -0.72 29.98 -3.97
N ALA A 154 -0.24 29.79 -2.75
CA ALA A 154 1.15 29.36 -2.55
C ALA A 154 1.43 27.90 -3.00
N PHE A 155 0.39 27.06 -3.08
CA PHE A 155 0.45 25.68 -3.58
C PHE A 155 -0.12 25.51 -4.99
N CYS A 156 -0.06 26.54 -5.84
CA CYS A 156 -0.60 26.50 -7.20
C CYS A 156 -0.04 25.39 -8.11
N ARG A 157 1.08 24.76 -7.72
CA ARG A 157 1.72 23.65 -8.46
C ARG A 157 1.77 22.34 -7.67
N LEU A 158 1.28 22.31 -6.43
CA LEU A 158 1.42 21.14 -5.58
C LEU A 158 0.52 20.03 -6.12
N LYS A 159 1.16 18.99 -6.64
CA LYS A 159 0.48 17.83 -7.22
C LYS A 159 0.40 16.68 -6.24
N THR A 160 1.42 16.54 -5.38
CA THR A 160 1.51 15.43 -4.42
C THR A 160 1.82 15.97 -3.01
N LEU A 161 0.96 15.62 -2.06
CA LEU A 161 1.12 15.92 -0.64
C LEU A 161 1.20 14.62 0.16
N LYS A 162 2.31 14.40 0.84
CA LYS A 162 2.52 13.25 1.74
C LYS A 162 2.81 13.74 3.14
N LEU A 163 2.00 13.30 4.08
CA LEU A 163 2.10 13.70 5.48
C LEU A 163 2.10 12.43 6.33
N GLN A 164 3.12 12.30 7.18
CA GLN A 164 3.24 11.18 8.09
C GLN A 164 3.52 11.62 9.53
N GLY A 165 2.70 11.13 10.47
CA GLY A 165 2.89 11.35 11.91
C GLY A 165 2.59 12.78 12.38
N VAL A 166 1.81 13.54 11.61
CA VAL A 166 1.44 14.93 11.91
C VAL A 166 0.02 15.02 12.49
N SER A 167 -0.26 16.07 13.25
CA SER A 167 -1.62 16.40 13.69
C SER A 167 -2.18 17.50 12.80
N LEU A 168 -3.35 17.27 12.22
CA LEU A 168 -4.04 18.13 11.25
C LEU A 168 -5.27 18.73 11.93
N ASP A 169 -5.39 20.05 11.89
CA ASP A 169 -6.54 20.77 12.45
C ASP A 169 -7.83 20.59 11.62
N ASN A 170 -8.94 21.12 12.11
CA ASN A 170 -10.24 21.09 11.45
C ASN A 170 -10.32 21.86 10.13
N CYS A 171 -9.49 22.89 9.95
CA CYS A 171 -9.45 23.71 8.74
C CYS A 171 -8.55 23.13 7.63
N PHE A 172 -7.90 21.99 7.86
CA PHE A 172 -6.95 21.40 6.91
C PHE A 172 -7.58 21.12 5.55
N THR A 173 -8.79 20.60 5.51
CA THR A 173 -9.45 20.18 4.27
C THR A 173 -9.98 21.37 3.47
N ASP A 174 -10.47 22.42 4.14
CA ASP A 174 -10.79 23.70 3.51
C ASP A 174 -9.57 24.33 2.82
N ARG A 175 -8.39 24.19 3.44
CA ARG A 175 -7.12 24.65 2.88
C ARG A 175 -6.64 23.81 1.70
N LEU A 176 -6.91 22.50 1.70
CA LEU A 176 -6.62 21.66 0.53
C LEU A 176 -7.44 22.13 -0.67
N ASN A 177 -8.75 22.37 -0.48
CA ASN A 177 -9.63 22.73 -1.58
C ASN A 177 -9.39 24.16 -2.12
N SER A 178 -9.14 25.12 -1.23
CA SER A 178 -8.88 26.52 -1.64
C SER A 178 -7.43 26.80 -2.04
N GLY A 179 -6.48 26.06 -1.47
CA GLY A 179 -5.04 26.34 -1.59
C GLY A 179 -4.31 25.53 -2.65
N CYS A 180 -4.80 24.33 -2.99
CA CYS A 180 -4.09 23.37 -3.84
C CYS A 180 -4.94 22.99 -5.09
N PRO A 181 -5.04 23.87 -6.09
CA PRO A 181 -5.96 23.70 -7.22
C PRO A 181 -5.57 22.59 -8.22
N VAL A 182 -4.44 21.92 -8.02
CA VAL A 182 -3.92 20.87 -8.92
C VAL A 182 -3.49 19.60 -8.17
N LEU A 183 -3.95 19.44 -6.92
CA LEU A 183 -3.57 18.32 -6.07
C LEU A 183 -4.21 17.02 -6.56
N GLU A 184 -3.40 16.09 -7.02
CA GLU A 184 -3.88 14.79 -7.52
C GLU A 184 -3.63 13.67 -6.52
N ASP A 185 -2.57 13.75 -5.71
CA ASP A 185 -2.13 12.69 -4.80
C ASP A 185 -2.05 13.17 -3.35
N LEU A 186 -2.81 12.54 -2.46
CA LEU A 186 -2.78 12.78 -1.02
C LEU A 186 -2.49 11.49 -0.26
N VAL A 187 -1.43 11.51 0.54
CA VAL A 187 -1.03 10.40 1.42
C VAL A 187 -1.00 10.88 2.86
N LEU A 188 -1.82 10.27 3.71
CA LEU A 188 -1.90 10.54 5.15
C LEU A 188 -1.57 9.27 5.93
N ASN A 189 -0.43 9.25 6.60
CA ASN A 189 0.04 8.08 7.34
C ASN A 189 0.21 8.43 8.82
N TYR A 190 -0.32 7.64 9.75
CA TYR A 190 -0.20 7.88 11.19
C TYR A 190 -0.60 9.30 11.64
N CYS A 191 -1.50 9.97 10.91
CA CYS A 191 -1.92 11.33 11.23
C CYS A 191 -3.03 11.36 12.29
N ARG A 192 -3.05 12.43 13.10
CA ARG A 192 -4.18 12.75 13.97
C ARG A 192 -5.01 13.83 13.30
N ASN A 193 -6.25 13.50 12.96
CA ASN A 193 -7.12 14.36 12.18
C ASN A 193 -8.15 15.01 13.12
N GLU A 194 -8.28 16.32 13.07
CA GLU A 194 -9.33 17.08 13.76
C GLU A 194 -10.38 17.60 12.76
N PHE A 195 -10.44 17.02 11.57
CA PHE A 195 -11.46 17.31 10.56
C PHE A 195 -12.41 16.13 10.38
N ASP A 196 -13.63 16.43 9.92
CA ASP A 196 -14.70 15.46 9.76
C ASP A 196 -14.80 14.90 8.34
N ALA A 197 -14.39 15.68 7.34
CA ALA A 197 -14.50 15.33 5.93
C ALA A 197 -13.29 15.77 5.11
N ILE A 198 -12.79 14.89 4.23
CA ILE A 198 -11.82 15.20 3.19
C ILE A 198 -12.58 15.67 1.96
N GLN A 199 -12.46 16.95 1.60
CA GLN A 199 -13.10 17.53 0.43
C GLN A 199 -12.05 18.00 -0.58
N SER A 200 -12.15 17.54 -1.83
CA SER A 200 -11.28 17.98 -2.92
C SER A 200 -11.88 17.66 -4.28
N ASP A 201 -11.94 18.66 -5.17
CA ASP A 201 -12.46 18.49 -6.53
C ASP A 201 -11.39 17.99 -7.54
N THR A 202 -10.13 17.88 -7.12
CA THR A 202 -8.99 17.59 -8.01
C THR A 202 -8.29 16.27 -7.70
N LEU A 203 -8.55 15.71 -6.52
CA LEU A 203 -7.87 14.52 -6.01
C LEU A 203 -8.19 13.27 -6.82
N LYS A 204 -7.15 12.56 -7.26
CA LYS A 204 -7.24 11.31 -8.02
C LYS A 204 -6.83 10.09 -7.21
N ASN A 205 -5.88 10.25 -6.30
CA ASN A 205 -5.32 9.17 -5.49
C ASN A 205 -5.31 9.59 -4.01
N LEU A 206 -5.96 8.78 -3.17
CA LEU A 206 -6.03 8.99 -1.73
C LEU A 206 -5.54 7.75 -0.99
N VAL A 207 -4.54 7.94 -0.15
CA VAL A 207 -4.02 6.92 0.76
C VAL A 207 -4.16 7.42 2.19
N VAL A 208 -4.86 6.66 3.04
CA VAL A 208 -5.01 6.96 4.47
C VAL A 208 -4.66 5.72 5.27
N GLU A 209 -3.54 5.75 5.98
CA GLU A 209 -3.05 4.64 6.78
C GLU A 209 -2.91 5.02 8.26
N THR A 210 -3.44 4.19 9.15
CA THR A 210 -3.30 4.32 10.61
C THR A 210 -3.62 5.73 11.16
N CYS A 211 -4.55 6.44 10.50
CA CYS A 211 -4.99 7.77 10.93
C CYS A 211 -6.15 7.67 11.93
N SER A 212 -6.22 8.58 12.90
CA SER A 212 -7.32 8.68 13.89
C SER A 212 -7.97 10.04 13.88
N SER A 213 -9.28 10.09 14.14
CA SER A 213 -9.97 11.30 14.58
C SER A 213 -10.43 11.17 16.03
N ARG A 214 -10.50 12.31 16.74
CA ARG A 214 -11.16 12.42 18.05
C ARG A 214 -12.59 12.95 17.94
N ILE A 215 -12.93 13.52 16.79
CA ILE A 215 -14.16 14.29 16.55
C ILE A 215 -15.11 13.46 15.69
N ALA A 216 -14.57 12.84 14.65
CA ALA A 216 -15.36 12.12 13.66
C ALA A 216 -15.34 10.62 13.92
N ASP A 217 -16.52 10.05 14.16
CA ASP A 217 -16.71 8.61 14.17
C ASP A 217 -16.83 8.01 12.75
N VAL A 218 -17.15 8.83 11.74
CA VAL A 218 -17.26 8.43 10.33
C VAL A 218 -16.18 9.18 9.53
N LEU A 219 -15.45 8.48 8.68
CA LEU A 219 -14.58 9.14 7.68
C LEU A 219 -15.44 9.53 6.47
N VAL A 220 -15.61 10.84 6.24
CA VAL A 220 -16.31 11.34 5.06
C VAL A 220 -15.29 11.75 3.99
N ILE A 221 -15.46 11.26 2.76
CA ILE A 221 -14.60 11.58 1.62
C ILE A 221 -15.47 12.11 0.49
N ARG A 222 -15.32 13.39 0.15
CA ARG A 222 -15.99 14.07 -0.95
C ARG A 222 -14.95 14.42 -2.02
N ALA A 223 -14.78 13.51 -2.98
CA ALA A 223 -13.75 13.61 -4.00
C ALA A 223 -14.24 13.01 -5.34
N PRO A 224 -15.00 13.77 -6.15
CA PRO A 224 -15.70 13.23 -7.32
C PRO A 224 -14.79 12.72 -8.44
N CYS A 225 -13.53 13.15 -8.47
CA CYS A 225 -12.52 12.74 -9.44
C CYS A 225 -11.61 11.61 -8.95
N LEU A 226 -11.92 11.00 -7.80
CA LEU A 226 -11.08 9.98 -7.19
C LEU A 226 -11.07 8.70 -8.03
N THR A 227 -9.87 8.24 -8.39
CA THR A 227 -9.65 7.03 -9.20
C THR A 227 -9.06 5.87 -8.39
N SER A 228 -8.27 6.17 -7.35
CA SER A 228 -7.67 5.20 -6.46
C SER A 228 -7.88 5.58 -5.00
N LEU A 229 -8.37 4.63 -4.21
CA LEU A 229 -8.57 4.77 -2.77
C LEU A 229 -7.84 3.64 -2.04
N SER A 230 -6.98 3.99 -1.09
CA SER A 230 -6.35 3.03 -0.18
C SER A 230 -6.59 3.46 1.27
N LEU A 231 -7.25 2.61 2.03
CA LEU A 231 -7.58 2.84 3.44
C LEU A 231 -7.06 1.68 4.28
N ASN A 232 -6.18 1.97 5.24
CA ASN A 232 -5.65 0.96 6.15
C ASN A 232 -5.86 1.38 7.60
N PHE A 233 -6.76 0.69 8.29
CA PHE A 233 -7.12 0.94 9.68
C PHE A 233 -6.79 -0.27 10.55
N PRO A 234 -5.53 -0.40 11.00
CA PRO A 234 -5.12 -1.48 11.89
C PRO A 234 -5.64 -1.30 13.32
N TYR A 235 -6.47 -0.29 13.61
CA TYR A 235 -7.12 -0.11 14.91
C TYR A 235 -8.45 0.61 14.68
N ILE A 236 -9.48 0.32 15.49
CA ILE A 236 -10.79 1.01 15.39
C ILE A 236 -10.61 2.51 15.69
N ARG A 237 -10.64 3.33 14.66
CA ARG A 237 -10.44 4.79 14.76
C ARG A 237 -11.60 5.61 14.20
N TYR A 238 -12.36 5.04 13.27
CA TYR A 238 -13.63 5.58 12.76
C TYR A 238 -14.72 4.56 13.06
N ARG A 239 -15.37 4.67 14.23
CA ARG A 239 -16.27 3.63 14.76
C ARG A 239 -17.52 3.42 13.90
N ASN A 240 -17.98 4.45 13.21
CA ASN A 240 -19.25 4.47 12.48
C ASN A 240 -19.09 4.39 10.96
N GLY A 241 -17.89 4.08 10.44
CA GLY A 241 -17.75 3.70 9.03
C GLY A 241 -17.05 4.70 8.13
N LEU A 242 -17.35 4.55 6.84
CA LEU A 242 -16.87 5.36 5.72
C LEU A 242 -18.10 5.87 4.96
N SER A 243 -18.09 7.15 4.61
CA SER A 243 -19.01 7.74 3.63
C SER A 243 -18.20 8.26 2.46
N LEU A 244 -18.48 7.73 1.26
CA LEU A 244 -17.68 8.00 0.07
C LEU A 244 -18.55 8.62 -1.03
N GLU A 245 -18.27 9.87 -1.33
CA GLU A 245 -18.81 10.61 -2.46
C GLU A 245 -17.70 10.76 -3.52
N ALA A 246 -17.31 9.63 -4.13
CA ALA A 246 -16.22 9.55 -5.12
C ALA A 246 -16.68 9.67 -6.60
N GLY A 247 -17.97 9.94 -6.83
CA GLY A 247 -18.56 9.87 -8.16
C GLY A 247 -18.40 8.50 -8.81
N ASN A 248 -18.51 8.44 -10.14
CA ASN A 248 -18.36 7.20 -10.90
C ASN A 248 -16.90 6.92 -11.34
N SER A 249 -15.95 7.72 -10.84
CA SER A 249 -14.55 7.73 -11.30
C SER A 249 -13.66 6.68 -10.61
N LEU A 250 -14.14 6.08 -9.50
CA LEU A 250 -13.31 5.21 -8.66
C LEU A 250 -13.06 3.86 -9.34
N VAL A 251 -11.81 3.62 -9.74
CA VAL A 251 -11.38 2.41 -10.46
C VAL A 251 -10.90 1.36 -9.48
N MET A 252 -10.08 1.76 -8.50
CA MET A 252 -9.40 0.87 -7.56
C MET A 252 -9.72 1.25 -6.12
N ALA A 253 -10.11 0.29 -5.30
CA ALA A 253 -10.22 0.44 -3.86
C ALA A 253 -9.47 -0.67 -3.12
N SER A 254 -8.65 -0.28 -2.15
CA SER A 254 -7.91 -1.19 -1.26
C SER A 254 -8.24 -0.84 0.17
N ILE A 255 -8.89 -1.74 0.92
CA ILE A 255 -9.31 -1.46 2.29
C ILE A 255 -8.85 -2.57 3.21
N SER A 256 -8.19 -2.18 4.31
CA SER A 256 -7.72 -3.08 5.36
C SER A 256 -8.35 -2.69 6.69
N VAL A 257 -9.01 -3.64 7.34
CA VAL A 257 -9.68 -3.52 8.63
C VAL A 257 -9.19 -4.65 9.53
N GLU A 258 -8.87 -4.38 10.80
CA GLU A 258 -8.53 -5.46 11.75
C GLU A 258 -9.79 -6.19 12.25
N SER A 259 -9.69 -7.53 12.35
CA SER A 259 -10.83 -8.43 12.57
C SER A 259 -11.28 -8.57 14.03
N ASP A 260 -10.50 -8.09 15.00
CA ASP A 260 -10.69 -8.41 16.42
C ASP A 260 -11.63 -7.44 17.18
N GLY A 261 -12.14 -6.40 16.53
CA GLY A 261 -13.12 -5.50 17.18
C GLY A 261 -14.00 -4.63 16.29
N SER A 262 -13.88 -4.69 14.96
CA SER A 262 -14.78 -3.93 14.07
C SER A 262 -16.19 -4.54 14.04
N SER A 263 -17.23 -3.72 14.19
CA SER A 263 -18.62 -4.22 14.13
C SER A 263 -18.98 -4.70 12.72
N GLN A 264 -19.86 -5.69 12.61
CA GLN A 264 -20.41 -6.13 11.33
C GLN A 264 -20.98 -4.94 10.52
N SER A 265 -21.69 -4.04 11.21
CA SER A 265 -22.27 -2.84 10.60
C SER A 265 -21.24 -1.91 9.96
N TYR A 266 -20.05 -1.77 10.56
CA TYR A 266 -18.95 -0.96 10.04
C TYR A 266 -18.45 -1.50 8.69
N GLN A 267 -18.18 -2.81 8.64
CA GLN A 267 -17.69 -3.47 7.43
C GLN A 267 -18.73 -3.47 6.31
N THR A 268 -20.01 -3.70 6.64
CA THR A 268 -21.13 -3.62 5.68
C THR A 268 -21.27 -2.22 5.08
N MET A 269 -21.15 -1.17 5.91
CA MET A 269 -21.24 0.22 5.44
C MET A 269 -20.10 0.57 4.47
N ILE A 270 -18.88 0.09 4.73
CA ILE A 270 -17.76 0.27 3.80
C ILE A 270 -18.06 -0.37 2.45
N LEU A 271 -18.51 -1.63 2.43
CA LEU A 271 -18.81 -2.35 1.20
C LEU A 271 -19.91 -1.65 0.38
N GLY A 272 -20.93 -1.10 1.05
CA GLY A 272 -22.01 -0.35 0.41
C GLY A 272 -21.56 0.90 -0.34
N ASN A 273 -20.36 1.43 -0.05
CA ASN A 273 -19.81 2.62 -0.71
C ASN A 273 -18.90 2.29 -1.92
N LEU A 274 -18.64 1.00 -2.22
CA LEU A 274 -17.61 0.57 -3.17
C LEU A 274 -18.16 -0.22 -4.37
N TRP A 275 -19.47 -0.22 -4.57
CA TRP A 275 -20.13 -1.06 -5.57
C TRP A 275 -19.71 -0.74 -7.02
N ASN A 276 -19.26 0.48 -7.31
CA ASN A 276 -18.94 0.92 -8.67
C ASN A 276 -17.48 0.64 -9.10
N VAL A 277 -16.64 0.08 -8.23
CA VAL A 277 -15.20 -0.10 -8.52
C VAL A 277 -14.91 -1.26 -9.48
N THR A 278 -13.81 -1.15 -10.22
CA THR A 278 -13.36 -2.21 -11.14
C THR A 278 -12.42 -3.22 -10.50
N SER A 279 -11.66 -2.79 -9.49
CA SER A 279 -10.80 -3.65 -8.70
C SER A 279 -10.97 -3.34 -7.22
N LEU A 280 -11.15 -4.38 -6.44
CA LEU A 280 -11.35 -4.30 -5.01
C LEU A 280 -10.37 -5.24 -4.29
N ASP A 281 -9.59 -4.68 -3.37
CA ASP A 281 -8.74 -5.42 -2.44
C ASP A 281 -9.27 -5.20 -1.02
N LEU A 282 -9.67 -6.29 -0.35
CA LEU A 282 -10.20 -6.27 1.00
C LEU A 282 -9.31 -7.10 1.91
N LYS A 283 -8.93 -6.54 3.06
CA LYS A 283 -8.13 -7.22 4.06
C LYS A 283 -8.80 -7.21 5.43
N GLY A 284 -8.86 -8.38 6.08
CA GLY A 284 -9.35 -8.54 7.44
C GLY A 284 -10.87 -8.42 7.66
N PHE A 285 -11.68 -8.51 6.59
CA PHE A 285 -13.15 -8.48 6.67
C PHE A 285 -13.71 -9.82 7.18
N GLY A 286 -14.68 -9.80 8.08
CA GLY A 286 -15.31 -10.98 8.69
C GLY A 286 -16.49 -11.55 7.89
N ALA A 287 -16.80 -12.85 8.06
CA ALA A 287 -17.86 -13.51 7.29
C ALA A 287 -19.24 -12.88 7.45
N MET A 288 -19.53 -12.40 8.65
CA MET A 288 -20.82 -11.80 8.98
C MET A 288 -21.08 -10.52 8.18
N ALA A 289 -20.05 -9.71 7.91
CA ALA A 289 -20.21 -8.52 7.08
C ALA A 289 -20.81 -8.87 5.71
N PHE A 290 -20.36 -9.97 5.10
CA PHE A 290 -20.80 -10.48 3.80
C PHE A 290 -22.14 -11.24 3.81
N LEU A 291 -22.67 -11.56 4.98
CA LEU A 291 -23.95 -12.27 5.16
C LEU A 291 -25.07 -11.34 5.64
N ASP A 292 -24.73 -10.08 5.90
CA ASP A 292 -25.64 -9.06 6.36
C ASP A 292 -26.84 -8.95 5.40
N LYS A 293 -28.05 -8.90 5.93
CA LYS A 293 -29.26 -8.72 5.12
C LYS A 293 -29.26 -7.35 4.44
N GLU A 294 -28.53 -6.37 4.97
CA GLU A 294 -28.37 -5.08 4.33
C GLU A 294 -27.55 -5.18 3.03
N LEU A 295 -26.66 -6.17 2.86
CA LEU A 295 -26.01 -6.41 1.56
C LEU A 295 -26.98 -6.84 0.47
N ASP A 296 -28.07 -7.51 0.83
CA ASP A 296 -29.08 -7.88 -0.17
C ASP A 296 -29.70 -6.61 -0.80
N LYS A 297 -29.76 -5.50 -0.04
CA LYS A 297 -30.24 -4.20 -0.50
C LYS A 297 -29.22 -3.42 -1.32
N PHE A 298 -27.93 -3.76 -1.25
CA PHE A 298 -26.91 -3.05 -2.03
C PHE A 298 -26.97 -3.41 -3.52
N PRO A 299 -26.60 -2.46 -4.40
CA PRO A 299 -26.49 -2.69 -5.83
C PRO A 299 -25.46 -3.80 -6.15
N ILE A 300 -25.60 -4.36 -7.34
CA ILE A 300 -24.69 -5.38 -7.86
C ILE A 300 -23.37 -4.70 -8.25
N PHE A 301 -22.25 -5.35 -7.99
CA PHE A 301 -20.90 -4.93 -8.36
C PHE A 301 -20.66 -5.21 -9.85
N ASP A 302 -21.43 -4.59 -10.73
CA ASP A 302 -21.45 -4.89 -12.17
C ASP A 302 -20.12 -4.54 -12.87
N ASN A 303 -19.38 -3.56 -12.34
CA ASN A 303 -18.11 -3.12 -12.89
C ASN A 303 -16.90 -3.90 -12.35
N LEU A 304 -17.08 -4.72 -11.32
CA LEU A 304 -15.99 -5.40 -10.63
C LEU A 304 -15.41 -6.53 -11.48
N ARG A 305 -14.13 -6.38 -11.85
CA ARG A 305 -13.37 -7.37 -12.64
C ARG A 305 -12.31 -8.09 -11.81
N THR A 306 -11.73 -7.41 -10.83
CA THR A 306 -10.69 -7.98 -9.96
C THR A 306 -11.10 -7.91 -8.50
N LEU A 307 -11.08 -9.04 -7.81
CA LEU A 307 -11.33 -9.14 -6.38
C LEU A 307 -10.15 -9.82 -5.69
N SER A 308 -9.63 -9.18 -4.66
CA SER A 308 -8.60 -9.72 -3.77
C SER A 308 -9.13 -9.70 -2.34
N LEU A 309 -9.06 -10.85 -1.66
CA LEU A 309 -9.47 -11.04 -0.28
C LEU A 309 -8.28 -11.62 0.48
N SER A 310 -7.74 -10.88 1.45
CA SER A 310 -6.59 -11.30 2.25
C SER A 310 -6.93 -11.28 3.73
N TRP A 311 -6.58 -12.30 4.51
CA TRP A 311 -6.90 -12.34 5.95
C TRP A 311 -8.40 -12.15 6.26
N CYS A 312 -9.27 -12.32 5.26
CA CYS A 312 -10.71 -12.24 5.47
C CYS A 312 -11.19 -13.57 6.08
N PHE A 313 -12.26 -13.52 6.85
CA PHE A 313 -12.94 -14.70 7.40
C PHE A 313 -12.13 -15.52 8.43
N LEU A 314 -11.17 -14.89 9.12
CA LEU A 314 -10.24 -15.54 10.04
C LEU A 314 -10.79 -15.83 11.46
N SER A 315 -12.05 -15.52 11.74
CA SER A 315 -12.61 -15.81 13.06
C SER A 315 -12.66 -17.33 13.30
N GLU A 316 -12.17 -17.80 14.45
CA GLU A 316 -12.20 -19.24 14.83
C GLU A 316 -13.61 -19.85 14.82
N HIS A 317 -14.65 -18.99 14.74
CA HIS A 317 -16.06 -19.32 14.77
C HIS A 317 -16.81 -19.10 13.44
N ASP A 318 -16.14 -18.64 12.37
CA ASP A 318 -16.80 -18.30 11.10
C ASP A 318 -17.14 -19.56 10.27
N VAL A 319 -18.13 -20.34 10.71
CA VAL A 319 -18.69 -21.48 9.95
C VAL A 319 -19.38 -21.03 8.65
N HIS A 320 -19.62 -19.73 8.49
CA HIS A 320 -20.36 -19.18 7.36
C HIS A 320 -19.49 -18.56 6.26
N THR A 321 -18.16 -18.63 6.36
CA THR A 321 -17.20 -18.09 5.38
C THR A 321 -17.54 -18.45 3.93
N PHE A 322 -17.88 -19.71 3.70
CA PHE A 322 -18.16 -20.17 2.34
C PHE A 322 -19.50 -19.65 1.79
N LYS A 323 -20.51 -19.51 2.66
CA LYS A 323 -21.79 -18.90 2.30
C LYS A 323 -21.62 -17.40 2.01
N ALA A 324 -20.79 -16.72 2.79
CA ALA A 324 -20.43 -15.32 2.62
C ALA A 324 -19.73 -15.07 1.28
N LEU A 325 -18.68 -15.84 0.97
CA LEU A 325 -17.97 -15.74 -0.30
C LEU A 325 -18.90 -16.03 -1.49
N GLY A 326 -19.72 -17.08 -1.40
CA GLY A 326 -20.70 -17.42 -2.44
C GLY A 326 -21.67 -16.26 -2.70
N ARG A 327 -22.22 -15.63 -1.66
CA ARG A 327 -23.09 -14.45 -1.77
C ARG A 327 -22.39 -13.25 -2.40
N PHE A 328 -21.16 -12.94 -1.98
CA PHE A 328 -20.44 -11.80 -2.54
C PHE A 328 -20.16 -12.00 -4.04
N LEU A 329 -19.80 -13.22 -4.43
CA LEU A 329 -19.62 -13.57 -5.84
C LEU A 329 -20.93 -13.52 -6.64
N GLN A 330 -22.09 -13.81 -6.04
CA GLN A 330 -23.39 -13.63 -6.72
C GLN A 330 -23.65 -12.16 -7.07
N LYS A 331 -23.19 -11.24 -6.21
CA LYS A 331 -23.24 -9.79 -6.45
C LYS A 331 -22.12 -9.29 -7.39
N SER A 332 -21.25 -10.16 -7.91
CA SER A 332 -20.09 -9.80 -8.75
C SER A 332 -20.07 -10.60 -10.07
N PRO A 333 -21.09 -10.45 -10.95
CA PRO A 333 -21.29 -11.34 -12.10
C PRO A 333 -20.20 -11.24 -13.19
N ASN A 334 -19.50 -10.10 -13.27
CA ASN A 334 -18.49 -9.81 -14.29
C ASN A 334 -17.05 -10.03 -13.81
N LEU A 335 -16.86 -10.75 -12.70
CA LEU A 335 -15.55 -10.98 -12.12
C LEU A 335 -14.66 -11.83 -13.03
N GLU A 336 -13.46 -11.32 -13.33
CA GLU A 336 -12.47 -11.96 -14.20
C GLU A 336 -11.28 -12.54 -13.43
N LYS A 337 -10.91 -11.93 -12.30
CA LYS A 337 -9.81 -12.35 -11.44
C LYS A 337 -10.24 -12.41 -9.97
N LEU A 338 -10.01 -13.57 -9.35
CA LEU A 338 -10.21 -13.79 -7.92
C LEU A 338 -8.88 -14.18 -7.27
N SER A 339 -8.50 -13.45 -6.22
CA SER A 339 -7.33 -13.69 -5.39
C SER A 339 -7.76 -13.92 -3.95
N LEU A 340 -7.40 -15.07 -3.37
CA LEU A 340 -7.64 -15.39 -1.97
C LEU A 340 -6.27 -15.61 -1.30
N GLN A 341 -6.01 -14.88 -0.22
CA GLN A 341 -4.77 -14.94 0.55
C GLN A 341 -5.09 -15.21 2.02
N ASP A 342 -4.32 -16.07 2.68
CA ASP A 342 -4.48 -16.40 4.10
C ASP A 342 -5.90 -16.86 4.45
N PHE A 343 -6.49 -17.70 3.60
CA PHE A 343 -7.89 -18.10 3.70
C PHE A 343 -8.05 -19.37 4.52
N TRP A 344 -8.78 -19.30 5.65
CA TRP A 344 -9.10 -20.46 6.50
C TRP A 344 -10.61 -20.70 6.51
N VAL A 345 -11.02 -21.94 6.30
CA VAL A 345 -12.44 -22.33 6.36
C VAL A 345 -12.59 -23.60 7.17
N ARG A 346 -13.64 -23.67 7.98
CA ARG A 346 -14.09 -24.94 8.56
C ARG A 346 -15.05 -25.62 7.59
N PRO A 347 -15.00 -26.95 7.44
CA PRO A 347 -15.87 -27.67 6.52
C PRO A 347 -17.35 -27.42 6.84
N VAL A 348 -18.06 -26.77 5.91
CA VAL A 348 -19.49 -26.49 6.04
C VAL A 348 -20.29 -27.78 5.83
N VAL A 349 -21.24 -28.05 6.74
CA VAL A 349 -22.26 -29.07 6.58
C VAL A 349 -23.52 -28.39 6.01
N GLY A 350 -23.76 -28.52 4.70
CA GLY A 350 -24.96 -28.01 4.04
C GLY A 350 -24.83 -27.81 2.53
N PRO A 351 -25.94 -27.70 1.78
CA PRO A 351 -25.93 -27.38 0.36
C PRO A 351 -25.47 -25.92 0.17
N ILE A 352 -24.49 -25.71 -0.70
CA ILE A 352 -23.97 -24.37 -0.95
C ILE A 352 -24.36 -23.91 -2.35
N GLU A 353 -25.02 -22.76 -2.42
CA GLU A 353 -25.37 -22.07 -3.66
C GLU A 353 -24.23 -21.11 -4.07
N PHE A 354 -23.26 -21.60 -4.84
CA PHE A 354 -22.33 -20.71 -5.56
C PHE A 354 -22.92 -20.31 -6.91
N PRO A 355 -22.67 -19.09 -7.40
CA PRO A 355 -22.99 -18.71 -8.77
C PRO A 355 -22.12 -19.46 -9.78
N MET A 356 -22.51 -19.45 -11.05
CA MET A 356 -21.61 -19.86 -12.14
C MET A 356 -20.70 -18.67 -12.48
N LEU A 357 -19.39 -18.85 -12.34
CA LEU A 357 -18.36 -17.83 -12.55
C LEU A 357 -17.89 -17.86 -14.01
N ASN A 358 -18.81 -17.55 -14.93
CA ASN A 358 -18.56 -17.67 -16.38
C ASN A 358 -17.45 -16.73 -16.89
N ASN A 359 -17.23 -15.60 -16.22
CA ASN A 359 -16.23 -14.60 -16.63
C ASN A 359 -14.87 -14.81 -15.96
N LEU A 360 -14.77 -15.71 -14.97
CA LEU A 360 -13.53 -15.89 -14.22
C LEU A 360 -12.47 -16.57 -15.07
N ARG A 361 -11.36 -15.86 -15.29
CA ARG A 361 -10.19 -16.30 -16.07
C ARG A 361 -8.99 -16.63 -15.19
N THR A 362 -8.83 -15.94 -14.06
CA THR A 362 -7.68 -16.11 -13.17
C THR A 362 -8.14 -16.40 -11.74
N LEU A 363 -7.63 -17.49 -11.17
CA LEU A 363 -7.79 -17.84 -9.76
C LEU A 363 -6.40 -17.92 -9.11
N PHE A 364 -6.21 -17.14 -8.05
CA PHE A 364 -4.98 -17.09 -7.28
C PHE A 364 -5.27 -17.45 -5.82
N LEU A 365 -4.52 -18.41 -5.29
CA LEU A 365 -4.58 -18.87 -3.90
C LEU A 365 -3.18 -18.74 -3.30
N ASP A 366 -3.05 -18.04 -2.18
CA ASP A 366 -1.79 -17.83 -1.47
C ASP A 366 -1.96 -18.12 0.01
N GLU A 367 -1.03 -18.87 0.61
CA GLU A 367 -0.99 -19.21 2.05
C GLU A 367 -2.34 -19.73 2.62
N CYS A 368 -3.19 -20.33 1.77
CA CYS A 368 -4.50 -20.84 2.17
C CYS A 368 -4.38 -22.21 2.85
N ASP A 369 -5.18 -22.47 3.89
CA ASP A 369 -5.26 -23.81 4.48
C ASP A 369 -6.24 -24.68 3.69
N LEU A 370 -5.72 -25.58 2.84
CA LEU A 370 -6.50 -26.47 1.98
C LEU A 370 -6.74 -27.86 2.59
N ARG A 371 -6.29 -28.14 3.83
CA ARG A 371 -6.35 -29.48 4.47
C ARG A 371 -7.75 -30.07 4.52
N ASP A 372 -8.70 -29.35 5.11
CA ASP A 372 -10.13 -29.71 5.11
C ASP A 372 -10.90 -29.04 3.95
N ASN A 373 -10.20 -28.18 3.20
CA ASN A 373 -10.78 -27.18 2.29
C ASN A 373 -10.53 -27.46 0.81
N PHE A 374 -10.05 -28.64 0.48
CA PHE A 374 -9.98 -29.13 -0.90
C PHE A 374 -11.33 -29.08 -1.63
N ARG A 375 -12.45 -29.13 -0.87
CA ARG A 375 -13.81 -28.91 -1.39
C ARG A 375 -14.02 -27.52 -1.96
N ILE A 376 -13.36 -26.49 -1.44
CA ILE A 376 -13.47 -25.09 -1.89
C ILE A 376 -12.86 -24.94 -3.27
N LEU A 377 -11.60 -25.35 -3.43
CA LEU A 377 -10.93 -25.36 -4.71
C LEU A 377 -11.74 -26.17 -5.73
N ARG A 378 -12.22 -27.35 -5.34
CA ARG A 378 -13.07 -28.18 -6.20
C ARG A 378 -14.38 -27.48 -6.62
N HIS A 379 -15.03 -26.78 -5.71
CA HIS A 379 -16.30 -26.09 -5.99
C HIS A 379 -16.08 -24.86 -6.89
N LEU A 380 -15.05 -24.05 -6.60
CA LEU A 380 -14.66 -22.91 -7.43
C LEU A 380 -14.30 -23.36 -8.84
N LEU A 381 -13.44 -24.36 -8.98
CA LEU A 381 -13.07 -24.91 -10.29
C LEU A 381 -14.29 -25.47 -11.04
N ARG A 382 -15.16 -26.23 -10.36
CA ARG A 382 -16.40 -26.75 -10.97
C ARG A 382 -17.31 -25.65 -11.50
N ARG A 383 -17.35 -24.48 -10.85
CA ARG A 383 -18.21 -23.36 -11.22
C ARG A 383 -17.50 -22.32 -12.11
N SER A 384 -16.28 -22.59 -12.58
CA SER A 384 -15.47 -21.66 -13.38
C SER A 384 -15.07 -22.26 -14.73
N PRO A 385 -16.01 -22.48 -15.66
CA PRO A 385 -15.75 -23.23 -16.90
C PRO A 385 -14.73 -22.55 -17.84
N ASN A 386 -14.57 -21.24 -17.74
CA ASN A 386 -13.68 -20.45 -18.60
C ASN A 386 -12.34 -20.07 -17.94
N LEU A 387 -11.98 -20.75 -16.84
CA LEU A 387 -10.72 -20.46 -16.14
C LEU A 387 -9.51 -20.75 -17.04
N GLU A 388 -8.60 -19.77 -17.16
CA GLU A 388 -7.41 -19.83 -18.00
C GLU A 388 -6.12 -20.00 -17.19
N LYS A 389 -6.06 -19.41 -15.99
CA LYS A 389 -4.89 -19.46 -15.11
C LYS A 389 -5.29 -19.84 -13.68
N LEU A 390 -4.63 -20.86 -13.14
CA LEU A 390 -4.69 -21.25 -11.74
C LEU A 390 -3.29 -21.08 -11.11
N SER A 391 -3.21 -20.40 -9.97
CA SER A 391 -1.96 -20.29 -9.20
C SER A 391 -2.23 -20.65 -7.75
N VAL A 392 -1.48 -21.61 -7.22
CA VAL A 392 -1.56 -22.05 -5.81
C VAL A 392 -0.19 -21.91 -5.19
N ARG A 393 -0.06 -21.04 -4.19
CA ARG A 393 1.23 -20.70 -3.57
C ARG A 393 1.19 -20.93 -2.07
N CYS A 394 2.18 -21.65 -1.54
CA CYS A 394 2.39 -21.88 -0.10
C CYS A 394 1.14 -22.35 0.67
N CYS A 395 0.20 -23.03 0.01
CA CYS A 395 -1.02 -23.51 0.63
C CYS A 395 -0.79 -24.83 1.38
N LYS A 396 -1.35 -24.95 2.60
CA LYS A 396 -1.25 -26.19 3.40
C LYS A 396 -2.14 -27.28 2.81
N LEU A 397 -1.57 -28.46 2.56
CA LEU A 397 -2.26 -29.59 1.91
C LEU A 397 -2.71 -30.67 2.88
N PRO A 398 -3.77 -31.44 2.57
CA PRO A 398 -4.30 -32.44 3.49
C PRO A 398 -3.23 -33.45 3.91
N GLU A 399 -3.25 -33.82 5.19
CA GLU A 399 -2.35 -34.83 5.71
C GLU A 399 -2.84 -36.21 5.27
N GLY A 400 -2.23 -36.76 4.22
CA GLY A 400 -2.41 -38.17 3.87
C GLY A 400 -2.07 -39.06 5.07
N SER A 401 -3.09 -39.60 5.74
CA SER A 401 -2.93 -40.42 6.94
C SER A 401 -2.10 -41.67 6.65
N VAL A 402 -0.96 -41.81 7.34
CA VAL A 402 -0.17 -43.05 7.35
C VAL A 402 -0.13 -43.55 8.79
N GLY A 403 -0.73 -44.71 9.04
CA GLY A 403 -0.48 -45.51 10.25
C GLY A 403 -1.71 -46.07 10.94
N GLY A 404 -2.09 -47.30 10.61
CA GLY A 404 -3.08 -48.06 11.37
C GLY A 404 -3.56 -49.29 10.60
N LYS A 405 -2.88 -50.42 10.80
CA LYS A 405 -3.12 -51.72 10.15
C LYS A 405 -4.58 -52.18 10.36
N GLY A 406 -5.35 -52.20 9.28
CA GLY A 406 -6.69 -52.76 9.22
C GLY A 406 -7.08 -52.96 7.76
N LYS A 407 -7.17 -54.23 7.35
CA LYS A 407 -7.35 -54.68 5.96
C LYS A 407 -8.63 -54.12 5.33
N ALA A 408 -8.52 -53.77 4.04
CA ALA A 408 -9.60 -53.66 3.07
C ALA A 408 -10.74 -52.65 3.36
N ARG A 409 -10.45 -51.33 3.27
CA ARG A 409 -11.45 -50.26 2.94
C ARG A 409 -10.82 -48.86 2.83
N LYS A 410 -9.68 -48.67 2.15
CA LYS A 410 -8.99 -47.35 2.16
C LYS A 410 -8.52 -46.81 0.80
N THR A 411 -9.04 -47.36 -0.30
CA THR A 411 -8.93 -46.76 -1.65
C THR A 411 -10.25 -46.13 -2.14
N HIS A 412 -11.31 -46.17 -1.31
CA HIS A 412 -12.67 -45.83 -1.74
C HIS A 412 -13.18 -44.44 -1.35
N LEU A 413 -12.42 -43.59 -0.64
CA LEU A 413 -12.89 -42.22 -0.37
C LEU A 413 -12.72 -41.27 -1.56
N TRP A 414 -11.84 -41.61 -2.51
CA TRP A 414 -11.42 -40.71 -3.59
C TRP A 414 -11.98 -41.14 -4.96
N SER A 415 -12.42 -42.40 -5.09
CA SER A 415 -12.87 -42.97 -6.37
C SER A 415 -14.39 -42.98 -6.58
N ARG A 416 -15.19 -42.37 -5.70
CA ARG A 416 -16.66 -42.53 -5.73
C ARG A 416 -17.47 -41.28 -6.11
N ASN A 417 -16.81 -40.21 -6.51
CA ASN A 417 -17.47 -39.09 -7.19
C ASN A 417 -16.46 -38.46 -8.15
N LEU A 418 -16.22 -39.11 -9.29
CA LEU A 418 -15.59 -38.50 -10.47
C LEU A 418 -16.54 -37.41 -11.01
N VAL A 419 -16.63 -36.29 -10.31
CA VAL A 419 -17.28 -35.09 -10.84
C VAL A 419 -16.26 -34.46 -11.78
N ARG A 420 -16.44 -34.69 -13.08
CA ARG A 420 -15.65 -34.06 -14.15
C ARG A 420 -15.55 -32.56 -13.92
N PHE A 421 -14.33 -32.04 -13.93
CA PHE A 421 -14.08 -30.61 -13.89
C PHE A 421 -14.50 -29.98 -15.23
N GLN A 422 -14.96 -28.73 -15.20
CA GLN A 422 -15.46 -28.01 -16.39
C GLN A 422 -14.42 -27.01 -16.96
N CYS A 423 -13.21 -26.95 -16.40
CA CYS A 423 -12.17 -25.99 -16.74
C CYS A 423 -11.43 -26.32 -18.05
N HIS A 424 -12.16 -26.50 -19.15
CA HIS A 424 -11.60 -26.92 -20.45
C HIS A 424 -10.69 -25.86 -21.11
N LYS A 425 -10.67 -24.63 -20.59
CA LYS A 425 -9.86 -23.50 -21.10
C LYS A 425 -8.60 -23.23 -20.29
N LEU A 426 -8.24 -24.10 -19.35
CA LEU A 426 -7.08 -23.90 -18.49
C LEU A 426 -5.80 -24.00 -19.32
N LYS A 427 -5.01 -22.92 -19.34
CA LYS A 427 -3.77 -22.78 -20.13
C LYS A 427 -2.51 -22.78 -19.27
N SER A 428 -2.63 -22.48 -17.99
CA SER A 428 -1.48 -22.36 -17.09
C SER A 428 -1.90 -22.71 -15.67
N THR A 429 -1.11 -23.59 -15.05
CA THR A 429 -1.23 -23.93 -13.65
C THR A 429 0.12 -23.77 -12.97
N GLU A 430 0.23 -22.83 -12.05
CA GLU A 430 1.44 -22.60 -11.26
C GLU A 430 1.23 -23.11 -9.84
N ILE A 431 2.13 -23.97 -9.36
CA ILE A 431 2.15 -24.40 -7.96
C ILE A 431 3.51 -24.05 -7.35
N ILE A 432 3.46 -23.28 -6.29
CA ILE A 432 4.61 -22.91 -5.47
C ILE A 432 4.41 -23.54 -4.08
N TYR A 433 5.38 -24.32 -3.59
CA TYR A 433 5.23 -25.10 -2.36
C TYR A 433 6.46 -25.07 -1.46
N GLU A 434 6.26 -25.30 -0.15
CA GLU A 434 7.32 -25.35 0.85
C GLU A 434 7.83 -26.78 1.11
N LYS A 435 9.04 -26.89 1.68
CA LYS A 435 9.70 -28.18 1.95
C LYS A 435 9.01 -28.92 3.11
N GLY A 436 8.10 -29.84 2.78
CA GLY A 436 7.40 -30.68 3.75
C GLY A 436 5.97 -31.04 3.34
N ASP A 437 5.40 -30.25 2.41
CA ASP A 437 4.05 -30.47 1.90
C ASP A 437 3.96 -31.73 1.04
N LYS A 438 2.94 -32.56 1.28
CA LYS A 438 2.64 -33.74 0.45
C LYS A 438 1.93 -33.31 -0.84
N ILE A 439 2.71 -32.82 -1.80
CA ILE A 439 2.27 -32.36 -3.14
C ILE A 439 1.50 -33.43 -3.93
N GLN A 440 1.65 -34.70 -3.59
CA GLN A 440 1.00 -35.83 -4.25
C GLN A 440 -0.52 -35.65 -4.35
N GLU A 441 -1.19 -35.13 -3.32
CA GLU A 441 -2.65 -34.95 -3.35
C GLU A 441 -3.07 -33.80 -4.28
N LEU A 442 -2.28 -32.72 -4.34
CA LEU A 442 -2.55 -31.59 -5.22
C LEU A 442 -2.23 -31.94 -6.68
N VAL A 443 -1.21 -32.76 -6.92
CA VAL A 443 -0.94 -33.36 -8.24
C VAL A 443 -2.05 -34.32 -8.66
N CYS A 444 -2.62 -35.11 -7.76
CA CYS A 444 -3.80 -35.94 -8.06
C CYS A 444 -5.02 -35.10 -8.47
N LEU A 445 -5.30 -33.99 -7.78
CA LEU A 445 -6.36 -33.06 -8.20
C LEU A 445 -6.06 -32.48 -9.59
N LEU A 446 -4.82 -32.09 -9.85
CA LEU A 446 -4.43 -31.59 -11.17
C LEU A 446 -4.52 -32.67 -12.24
N LEU A 447 -4.23 -33.93 -11.94
CA LEU A 447 -4.42 -35.05 -12.85
C LEU A 447 -5.89 -35.20 -13.23
N ASP A 448 -6.81 -35.11 -12.25
CA ASP A 448 -8.25 -35.13 -12.51
C ASP A 448 -8.71 -33.93 -13.36
N ILE A 449 -8.04 -32.77 -13.25
CA ILE A 449 -8.27 -31.59 -14.09
C ILE A 449 -7.64 -31.78 -15.49
N SER A 450 -6.51 -32.47 -15.57
CA SER A 450 -5.73 -32.69 -16.81
C SER A 450 -6.37 -33.69 -17.77
N GLU A 451 -7.27 -34.56 -17.31
CA GLU A 451 -8.17 -35.29 -18.22
C GLU A 451 -8.96 -34.32 -19.13
N CYS A 452 -9.05 -33.03 -18.76
CA CYS A 452 -9.67 -31.95 -19.52
C CYS A 452 -8.69 -30.90 -20.10
N ALA A 453 -7.38 -30.94 -19.80
CA ALA A 453 -6.39 -29.93 -20.22
C ALA A 453 -4.98 -30.52 -20.37
N PRO A 454 -4.18 -30.12 -21.39
CA PRO A 454 -2.86 -30.69 -21.64
C PRO A 454 -1.86 -30.41 -20.50
N MET A 455 -1.16 -31.47 -20.06
CA MET A 455 -0.18 -31.51 -18.95
C MET A 455 1.04 -30.57 -19.12
N ASP A 456 1.30 -30.07 -20.32
CA ASP A 456 2.47 -29.22 -20.66
C ASP A 456 2.41 -27.81 -20.02
N THR A 457 1.37 -27.53 -19.23
CA THR A 457 1.04 -26.20 -18.71
C THR A 457 1.21 -26.07 -17.19
N VAL A 458 1.65 -27.14 -16.52
CA VAL A 458 1.83 -27.18 -15.07
C VAL A 458 3.28 -26.87 -14.71
N THR A 459 3.52 -25.76 -14.02
CA THR A 459 4.84 -25.40 -13.47
C THR A 459 4.86 -25.65 -11.97
N LEU A 460 5.76 -26.53 -11.52
CA LEU A 460 6.01 -26.83 -10.12
C LEU A 460 7.29 -26.12 -9.68
N THR A 461 7.18 -25.19 -8.74
CA THR A 461 8.31 -24.44 -8.19
C THR A 461 8.42 -24.70 -6.70
N LYS A 462 9.61 -25.10 -6.26
CA LYS A 462 9.92 -25.26 -4.84
C LYS A 462 10.57 -23.98 -4.32
N VAL A 463 10.08 -23.47 -3.19
CA VAL A 463 10.68 -22.31 -2.48
C VAL A 463 11.77 -22.76 -1.53
#